data_AF-A0A9R1W9V1-F1
#
_entry.id   AF-A0A9R1W9V1-F1
#
_cell.length_a   1.000
_cell.length_b   1.000
_cell.length_c   1.000
_cell.angle_alpha   90.00
_cell.angle_beta   90.00
_cell.angle_gamma   90.00
#
_symmetry.space_group_name_H-M   'P 1'
#
loop_
_entity.id
_entity.type
_entity.pdbx_description
1 polymer ?
#
loop_
_entity_poly.entity_id
_entity_poly.type
_entity_poly.pdbx_seq_one_letter_code
_entity_poly.pdbx_strand_id
1 'polypeptide(L)'
;MKLDKDGFCVNGNGDEEGSLELNSDLLKNKHIISFQCLQDITAWHVMLLYLVNDLPMLEEVSISDSGRRGRLSLSGKKLSEVKEWVHSASETVLNRVNVPTILRNCYIPVFKLPVSGYVMKGIYFCVMEMKDMEGGNEFLMSSEYGGFEDKEESAYTEAIVEILKKYKGMMLTQNLWWNLDEEAGQHARLQFRISEP
;
A
#
# COMPACT_ATOMS: atom_id res chain seq x y z
N MET A 1 7.62 9.76 -29.05
CA MET A 1 8.28 9.27 -27.79
C MET A 1 9.37 8.22 -28.04
N LYS A 2 10.63 8.41 -27.58
CA LYS A 2 11.64 7.33 -27.54
C LYS A 2 11.68 6.74 -26.13
N LEU A 3 11.17 5.52 -25.98
CA LEU A 3 11.43 4.70 -24.81
C LEU A 3 12.92 4.37 -24.81
N ASP A 4 13.64 4.76 -23.76
CA ASP A 4 14.93 4.13 -23.49
C ASP A 4 14.68 2.64 -23.18
N LYS A 5 15.68 1.81 -23.48
CA LYS A 5 15.63 0.35 -23.28
C LYS A 5 15.29 -0.06 -21.83
N ASP A 6 15.37 0.88 -20.90
CA ASP A 6 15.12 0.72 -19.47
C ASP A 6 13.79 1.31 -18.98
N GLY A 7 12.92 1.81 -19.87
CA GLY A 7 11.51 2.10 -19.54
C GLY A 7 11.22 3.39 -18.78
N PHE A 8 12.12 4.39 -18.80
CA PHE A 8 11.86 5.71 -18.21
C PHE A 8 11.42 6.76 -19.24
N CYS A 9 10.54 7.68 -18.81
CA CYS A 9 10.22 8.91 -19.53
C CYS A 9 11.33 9.94 -19.30
N VAL A 10 12.09 10.26 -20.35
CA VAL A 10 13.00 11.42 -20.38
C VAL A 10 12.23 12.60 -20.97
N ASN A 11 12.19 13.73 -20.26
CA ASN A 11 11.66 15.00 -20.81
C ASN A 11 12.57 15.47 -21.95
N GLY A 12 12.25 15.05 -23.17
CA GLY A 12 12.77 15.64 -24.39
C GLY A 12 11.71 16.57 -24.96
N ASN A 13 12.00 17.87 -24.97
CA ASN A 13 11.20 18.86 -25.70
C ASN A 13 11.06 18.43 -27.16
N GLY A 14 9.82 18.18 -27.59
CA GLY A 14 9.49 17.77 -28.94
C GLY A 14 8.03 17.37 -29.05
N ASP A 15 7.19 18.37 -29.30
CA ASP A 15 5.79 18.38 -29.75
C ASP A 15 5.20 17.01 -30.17
N GLU A 16 4.49 16.35 -29.26
CA GLU A 16 3.49 15.30 -29.56
C GLU A 16 2.31 15.46 -28.57
N GLU A 17 1.41 16.41 -28.88
CA GLU A 17 0.27 16.85 -28.06
C GLU A 17 -0.88 15.81 -27.96
N GLY A 18 -0.65 14.54 -28.35
CA GLY A 18 -1.66 13.48 -28.38
C GLY A 18 -1.39 12.24 -27.51
N SER A 19 -0.22 12.12 -26.86
CA SER A 19 0.14 10.93 -26.05
C SER A 19 0.30 11.19 -24.55
N LEU A 20 0.23 12.44 -24.10
CA LEU A 20 0.38 12.84 -22.69
C LEU A 20 -0.90 12.64 -21.87
N GLU A 21 -2.09 12.84 -22.45
CA GLU A 21 -3.37 12.75 -21.73
C GLU A 21 -3.72 11.31 -21.32
N LEU A 22 -3.57 10.34 -22.24
CA LEU A 22 -3.94 8.93 -22.03
C LEU A 22 -3.14 8.24 -20.91
N ASN A 23 -1.89 8.65 -20.70
CA ASN A 23 -1.02 8.08 -19.67
C ASN A 23 -1.30 8.71 -18.29
N SER A 24 -1.68 9.99 -18.27
CA SER A 24 -2.08 10.68 -17.04
C SER A 24 -3.32 10.04 -16.43
N ASP A 25 -4.32 9.68 -17.25
CA ASP A 25 -5.59 9.14 -16.76
C ASP A 25 -5.46 7.70 -16.29
N LEU A 26 -4.61 6.89 -16.94
CA LEU A 26 -4.28 5.55 -16.44
C LEU A 26 -3.58 5.61 -15.08
N LEU A 27 -2.59 6.51 -14.94
CA LEU A 27 -1.90 6.70 -13.66
C LEU A 27 -2.86 7.23 -12.58
N LYS A 28 -3.70 8.22 -12.89
CA LYS A 28 -4.76 8.70 -11.97
C LYS A 28 -5.68 7.56 -11.52
N ASN A 29 -6.13 6.71 -12.44
CA ASN A 29 -6.96 5.55 -12.10
C ASN A 29 -6.23 4.56 -11.20
N LYS A 30 -4.94 4.29 -11.45
CA LYS A 30 -4.12 3.42 -10.60
C LYS A 30 -3.90 4.02 -9.21
N HIS A 31 -3.71 5.33 -9.11
CA HIS A 31 -3.66 6.06 -7.84
C HIS A 31 -4.96 5.88 -7.05
N ILE A 32 -6.12 6.09 -7.69
CA ILE A 32 -7.44 5.92 -7.05
C ILE A 32 -7.60 4.51 -6.48
N ILE A 33 -7.22 3.49 -7.26
CA ILE A 33 -7.28 2.09 -6.81
C ILE A 33 -6.36 1.88 -5.59
N SER A 34 -5.12 2.38 -5.62
CA SER A 34 -4.20 2.27 -4.48
C SER A 34 -4.78 2.89 -3.21
N PHE A 35 -5.44 4.05 -3.33
CA PHE A 35 -6.10 4.70 -2.19
C PHE A 35 -7.32 3.93 -1.69
N GLN A 36 -8.10 3.33 -2.59
CA GLN A 36 -9.19 2.45 -2.17
C GLN A 36 -8.64 1.25 -1.38
N CYS A 37 -7.56 0.62 -1.84
CA CYS A 37 -6.90 -0.45 -1.09
C CYS A 37 -6.41 0.00 0.28
N LEU A 38 -5.91 1.24 0.40
CA LEU A 38 -5.54 1.81 1.70
C LEU A 38 -6.77 1.98 2.63
N GLN A 39 -7.88 2.50 2.10
CA GLN A 39 -9.12 2.62 2.88
C GLN A 39 -9.61 1.26 3.37
N ASP A 40 -9.58 0.25 2.50
CA ASP A 40 -10.03 -1.10 2.83
C ASP A 40 -9.16 -1.73 3.92
N ILE A 41 -7.82 -1.63 3.82
CA ILE A 41 -6.92 -2.16 4.85
C ILE A 41 -7.02 -1.39 6.16
N THR A 42 -7.23 -0.06 6.13
CA THR A 42 -7.49 0.74 7.32
C THR A 42 -8.79 0.31 7.99
N ALA A 43 -9.85 0.05 7.22
CA ALA A 43 -11.11 -0.44 7.76
C ALA A 43 -10.93 -1.82 8.43
N TRP A 44 -10.18 -2.73 7.80
CA TRP A 44 -9.86 -4.04 8.39
C TRP A 44 -9.04 -3.90 9.66
N HIS A 45 -8.08 -2.98 9.69
CA HIS A 45 -7.28 -2.71 10.88
C HIS A 45 -8.16 -2.20 12.03
N VAL A 46 -9.03 -1.22 11.78
CA VAL A 46 -9.96 -0.70 12.80
C VAL A 46 -10.92 -1.79 13.29
N MET A 47 -11.51 -2.58 12.37
CA MET A 47 -12.36 -3.71 12.75
C MET A 47 -11.62 -4.72 13.62
N LEU A 48 -10.37 -5.05 13.26
CA LEU A 48 -9.53 -5.94 14.05
C LEU A 48 -9.31 -5.41 15.46
N LEU A 49 -9.00 -4.12 15.62
CA LEU A 49 -8.78 -3.51 16.94
C LEU A 49 -10.03 -3.62 17.83
N TYR A 50 -11.21 -3.36 17.28
CA TYR A 50 -12.48 -3.53 18.03
C TYR A 50 -12.73 -5.00 18.39
N LEU A 51 -12.55 -5.93 17.44
CA LEU A 51 -12.72 -7.36 17.72
C LEU A 51 -11.78 -7.84 18.84
N VAL A 52 -10.53 -7.40 18.81
CA VAL A 52 -9.53 -7.76 19.82
C VAL A 52 -9.88 -7.16 21.19
N ASN A 53 -10.37 -5.92 21.22
CA ASN A 53 -10.77 -5.24 22.45
C ASN A 53 -12.01 -5.90 23.09
N ASP A 54 -13.01 -6.22 22.27
CA ASP A 54 -14.33 -6.66 22.75
C ASP A 54 -14.37 -8.17 23.01
N LEU A 55 -13.47 -8.95 22.41
CA LEU A 55 -13.40 -10.41 22.52
C LEU A 55 -12.05 -10.86 23.14
N PRO A 56 -11.84 -10.68 24.45
CA PRO A 56 -10.56 -11.00 25.10
C PRO A 56 -10.19 -12.49 25.02
N MET A 57 -11.16 -13.38 24.81
CA MET A 57 -10.96 -14.83 24.66
C MET A 57 -10.67 -15.27 23.21
N LEU A 58 -10.55 -14.34 22.25
CA LEU A 58 -10.31 -14.66 20.84
C LEU A 58 -8.95 -15.37 20.64
N GLU A 59 -8.93 -16.59 20.11
CA GLU A 59 -7.66 -17.34 19.90
C GLU A 59 -7.08 -17.14 18.50
N GLU A 60 -7.95 -16.84 17.53
CA GLU A 60 -7.62 -16.61 16.13
C GLU A 60 -8.62 -15.63 15.51
N VAL A 61 -8.15 -14.81 14.57
CA VAL A 61 -8.97 -13.92 13.76
C VAL A 61 -8.52 -14.01 12.30
N SER A 62 -9.48 -14.10 11.38
CA SER A 62 -9.23 -14.06 9.94
C SER A 62 -10.28 -13.19 9.25
N ILE A 63 -9.82 -12.15 8.57
CA ILE A 63 -10.61 -11.28 7.70
C ILE A 63 -10.15 -11.53 6.28
N SER A 64 -11.08 -11.81 5.37
CA SER A 64 -10.76 -12.02 3.95
C SER A 64 -11.79 -11.34 3.07
N ASP A 65 -11.34 -10.89 1.90
CA ASP A 65 -12.27 -10.44 0.87
C ASP A 65 -13.06 -11.63 0.27
N SER A 66 -14.17 -11.34 -0.40
CA SER A 66 -15.01 -12.35 -1.03
C SER A 66 -14.31 -13.14 -2.14
N GLY A 67 -13.23 -12.59 -2.70
CA GLY A 67 -12.38 -13.21 -3.72
C GLY A 67 -11.23 -14.04 -3.17
N ARG A 68 -11.03 -14.05 -1.84
CA ARG A 68 -9.87 -14.62 -1.13
C ARG A 68 -8.52 -14.12 -1.63
N ARG A 69 -8.45 -12.91 -2.20
CA ARG A 69 -7.19 -12.33 -2.71
C ARG A 69 -6.47 -11.55 -1.63
N GLY A 70 -7.21 -10.83 -0.79
CA GLY A 70 -6.72 -10.22 0.44
C GLY A 70 -7.12 -11.04 1.66
N ARG A 71 -6.16 -11.32 2.54
CA ARG A 71 -6.39 -11.98 3.84
C ARG A 71 -5.55 -11.35 4.94
N LEU A 72 -6.19 -10.99 6.04
CA LEU A 72 -5.55 -10.61 7.30
C LEU A 72 -5.84 -11.71 8.32
N SER A 73 -4.80 -12.38 8.82
CA SER A 73 -4.95 -13.45 9.82
C SER A 73 -3.97 -13.27 10.98
N LEU A 74 -4.46 -13.34 12.21
CA LEU A 74 -3.65 -13.31 13.42
C LEU A 74 -4.06 -14.44 14.35
N SER A 75 -3.07 -15.11 14.93
CA SER A 75 -3.25 -16.17 15.92
C SER A 75 -2.04 -16.25 16.83
N GLY A 76 -2.18 -16.97 17.95
CA GLY A 76 -1.09 -17.25 18.88
C GLY A 76 -0.38 -15.99 19.36
N LYS A 77 0.96 -15.99 19.27
CA LYS A 77 1.81 -14.90 19.81
C LYS A 77 1.52 -13.53 19.17
N LYS A 78 1.28 -13.49 17.85
CA LYS A 78 0.97 -12.23 17.16
C LYS A 78 -0.33 -11.62 17.66
N LEU A 79 -1.35 -12.47 17.91
CA LEU A 79 -2.62 -12.01 18.45
C LEU A 79 -2.50 -11.57 19.91
N SER A 80 -1.69 -12.26 20.73
CA SER A 80 -1.45 -11.82 22.12
C SER A 80 -0.72 -10.49 22.19
N GLU A 81 0.28 -10.24 21.33
CA GLU A 81 0.99 -8.96 21.26
C GLU A 81 0.03 -7.81 20.91
N VAL A 82 -0.88 -8.03 19.95
CA VAL A 82 -1.90 -7.02 19.60
C VAL A 82 -2.90 -6.80 20.75
N LYS A 83 -3.33 -7.85 21.45
CA LYS A 83 -4.19 -7.74 22.64
C LYS A 83 -3.55 -6.89 23.72
N GLU A 84 -2.30 -7.19 24.08
CA GLU A 84 -1.55 -6.44 25.08
C GLU A 84 -1.40 -4.96 24.68
N TRP A 85 -1.13 -4.70 23.39
CA TRP A 85 -1.07 -3.34 22.87
C TRP A 85 -2.42 -2.62 22.96
N VAL A 86 -3.52 -3.26 22.55
CA VAL A 86 -4.87 -2.68 22.60
C VAL A 86 -5.27 -2.36 24.05
N HIS A 87 -4.99 -3.25 25.00
CA HIS A 87 -5.31 -3.03 26.40
C HIS A 87 -4.43 -1.98 27.10
N SER A 88 -3.22 -1.72 26.59
CA SER A 88 -2.33 -0.68 27.10
C SER A 88 -2.50 0.67 26.39
N ALA A 89 -3.08 0.68 25.19
CA ALA A 89 -3.41 1.88 24.44
C ALA A 89 -4.57 2.64 25.10
N SER A 90 -4.52 3.98 25.06
CA SER A 90 -5.68 4.78 25.43
C SER A 90 -6.77 4.68 24.35
N GLU A 91 -8.03 4.88 24.73
CA GLU A 91 -9.16 4.91 23.80
C GLU A 91 -8.94 5.94 22.66
N THR A 92 -8.26 7.04 22.96
CA THR A 92 -7.86 8.05 21.99
C THR A 92 -6.81 7.60 20.98
N VAL A 93 -6.01 6.58 21.29
CA VAL A 93 -5.02 5.98 20.38
C VAL A 93 -5.69 4.96 19.45
N LEU A 94 -6.65 4.18 19.97
CA LEU A 94 -7.42 3.23 19.16
C LEU A 94 -8.30 3.92 18.12
N ASN A 95 -8.84 5.10 18.46
CA ASN A 95 -9.67 5.90 17.56
C ASN A 95 -8.88 6.78 16.57
N ARG A 96 -7.53 6.78 16.62
CA ARG A 96 -6.71 7.53 15.68
C ARG A 96 -6.44 6.70 14.43
N VAL A 97 -7.01 7.14 13.31
CA VAL A 97 -6.58 6.67 11.99
C VAL A 97 -5.32 7.44 11.61
N ASN A 98 -4.16 6.78 11.75
CA ASN A 98 -2.94 7.33 11.17
C ASN A 98 -3.02 7.21 9.65
N VAL A 99 -2.80 8.32 8.95
CA VAL A 99 -2.94 8.38 7.50
C VAL A 99 -1.57 8.62 6.86
N PRO A 100 -1.19 7.89 5.79
CA PRO A 100 0.13 8.04 5.17
C PRO A 100 0.37 9.45 4.64
N THR A 101 1.51 10.06 4.90
CA THR A 101 1.79 11.43 4.44
C THR A 101 2.69 11.49 3.23
N ILE A 102 3.30 10.36 2.85
CA ILE A 102 4.26 10.27 1.75
C ILE A 102 3.77 9.19 0.80
N LEU A 103 3.71 9.51 -0.49
CA LEU A 103 3.47 8.58 -1.57
C LEU A 103 4.73 8.45 -2.41
N ARG A 104 5.23 7.24 -2.57
CA ARG A 104 6.29 6.90 -3.53
C ARG A 104 5.72 5.98 -4.59
N ASN A 105 5.88 6.29 -5.87
CA ASN A 105 5.40 5.42 -6.92
C ASN A 105 6.34 5.33 -8.12
N CYS A 106 6.16 4.27 -8.91
CA CYS A 106 6.76 4.12 -10.22
C CYS A 106 5.90 3.24 -11.12
N TYR A 107 6.09 3.40 -12.43
CA TYR A 107 5.51 2.50 -13.43
C TYR A 107 6.64 1.69 -14.07
N ILE A 108 6.45 0.37 -14.15
CA ILE A 108 7.42 -0.56 -14.72
C ILE A 108 6.73 -1.32 -15.85
N PRO A 109 7.11 -1.07 -17.12
CA PRO A 109 6.41 -1.64 -18.27
C PRO A 109 6.56 -3.16 -18.36
N VAL A 110 7.73 -3.70 -18.02
CA VAL A 110 8.01 -5.13 -17.95
C VAL A 110 9.00 -5.39 -16.82
N PHE A 111 8.70 -6.37 -15.97
CA PHE A 111 9.58 -6.78 -14.88
C PHE A 111 9.70 -8.30 -14.83
N LYS A 112 10.94 -8.80 -14.84
CA LYS A 112 11.22 -10.23 -14.73
C LYS A 112 11.69 -10.56 -13.31
N LEU A 113 10.97 -11.48 -12.68
CA LEU A 113 11.27 -11.98 -11.36
C LEU A 113 12.42 -13.01 -11.42
N PRO A 114 13.54 -12.79 -10.72
CA PRO A 114 14.73 -13.64 -10.83
C PRO A 114 14.57 -15.04 -10.23
N VAL A 115 13.78 -15.22 -9.17
CA VAL A 115 13.57 -16.48 -8.44
C VAL A 115 12.44 -17.28 -9.09
N SER A 116 11.25 -16.71 -9.23
CA SER A 116 10.10 -17.40 -9.81
C SER A 116 10.13 -17.48 -11.34
N GLY A 117 10.91 -16.62 -12.00
CA GLY A 117 11.00 -16.55 -13.46
C GLY A 117 9.80 -15.87 -14.13
N TYR A 118 8.78 -15.46 -13.36
CA TYR A 118 7.60 -14.77 -13.90
C TYR A 118 7.97 -13.46 -14.58
N VAL A 119 7.17 -13.09 -15.58
CA VAL A 119 7.27 -11.80 -16.26
C VAL A 119 5.98 -11.04 -16.02
N MET A 120 6.08 -9.96 -15.25
CA MET A 120 5.00 -9.02 -14.99
C MET A 120 5.06 -7.90 -16.01
N LYS A 121 3.90 -7.40 -16.46
CA LYS A 121 3.81 -6.31 -17.44
C LYS A 121 2.87 -5.22 -16.93
N GLY A 122 3.20 -3.96 -17.22
CA GLY A 122 2.39 -2.79 -16.86
C GLY A 122 2.18 -2.63 -15.36
N ILE A 123 3.25 -2.79 -14.58
CA ILE A 123 3.20 -2.72 -13.13
C ILE A 123 3.13 -1.26 -12.71
N TYR A 124 2.11 -0.92 -11.94
CA TYR A 124 2.09 0.30 -11.16
C TYR A 124 2.44 -0.06 -9.72
N PHE A 125 3.56 0.45 -9.22
CA PHE A 125 4.04 0.17 -7.87
C PHE A 125 3.93 1.44 -7.03
N CYS A 126 3.38 1.30 -5.83
CA CYS A 126 3.03 2.41 -4.96
C CYS A 126 3.29 2.03 -3.50
N VAL A 127 4.01 2.89 -2.80
CA VAL A 127 4.31 2.78 -1.37
C VAL A 127 3.77 4.04 -0.69
N MET A 128 2.96 3.85 0.34
CA MET A 128 2.41 4.92 1.15
C MET A 128 3.01 4.83 2.55
N GLU A 129 3.78 5.84 2.95
CA GLU A 129 4.55 5.85 4.21
C GLU A 129 3.94 6.86 5.21
N MET A 130 3.92 6.48 6.49
CA MET A 130 3.62 7.40 7.61
C MET A 130 4.89 8.15 8.00
N LYS A 131 4.80 9.47 8.24
CA LYS A 131 5.95 10.33 8.57
C LYS A 131 6.70 9.90 9.84
N ASP A 132 5.98 9.34 10.81
CA ASP A 132 6.46 9.16 12.19
C ASP A 132 6.65 7.70 12.60
N MET A 133 6.68 6.75 11.65
CA MET A 133 7.02 5.35 11.95
C MET A 133 8.53 5.10 11.85
N GLU A 134 9.19 4.93 13.00
CA GLU A 134 10.56 4.40 13.08
C GLU A 134 10.60 2.97 12.50
N GLY A 135 11.43 2.75 11.47
CA GLY A 135 11.58 1.46 10.77
C GLY A 135 11.36 1.49 9.25
N GLY A 136 10.69 2.53 8.72
CA GLY A 136 10.58 2.82 7.27
C GLY A 136 10.32 1.61 6.34
N ASN A 137 10.80 1.71 5.09
CA ASN A 137 10.81 0.62 4.11
C ASN A 137 11.69 -0.58 4.51
N GLU A 138 12.43 -0.48 5.61
CA GLU A 138 13.26 -1.59 6.12
C GLU A 138 12.37 -2.73 6.64
N PHE A 139 11.20 -2.41 7.19
CA PHE A 139 10.18 -3.41 7.55
C PHE A 139 9.74 -4.29 6.35
N LEU A 140 9.57 -3.69 5.18
CA LEU A 140 9.21 -4.43 3.94
C LEU A 140 10.35 -5.31 3.42
N MET A 141 11.58 -5.05 3.85
CA MET A 141 12.79 -5.78 3.44
C MET A 141 13.24 -6.81 4.50
N SER A 142 12.89 -6.60 5.77
CA SER A 142 13.28 -7.43 6.91
C SER A 142 12.27 -8.51 7.26
N SER A 143 11.04 -8.37 6.76
CA SER A 143 10.02 -9.41 6.90
C SER A 143 10.47 -10.68 6.20
N GLU A 144 10.76 -11.70 7.00
CA GLU A 144 10.68 -13.11 6.61
C GLU A 144 9.23 -13.42 6.18
N TYR A 145 8.79 -12.91 5.02
CA TYR A 145 7.55 -13.32 4.34
C TYR A 145 7.75 -14.70 3.68
N GLY A 146 8.35 -15.63 4.41
CA GLY A 146 8.73 -16.97 3.98
C GLY A 146 7.80 -18.05 4.50
N GLY A 147 6.52 -17.74 4.71
CA GLY A 147 5.55 -18.64 5.34
C GLY A 147 4.23 -18.79 4.58
N PHE A 148 4.15 -18.37 3.31
CA PHE A 148 2.95 -18.55 2.50
C PHE A 148 3.06 -19.84 1.69
N GLU A 149 2.07 -20.72 1.85
CA GLU A 149 1.99 -21.98 1.11
C GLU A 149 1.64 -21.77 -0.38
N ASP A 150 1.16 -20.57 -0.75
CA ASP A 150 0.77 -20.24 -2.12
C ASP A 150 1.94 -19.69 -2.96
N LYS A 151 2.14 -20.31 -4.13
CA LYS A 151 3.15 -19.90 -5.11
C LYS A 151 2.88 -18.51 -5.67
N GLU A 152 1.62 -18.08 -5.80
CA GLU A 152 1.31 -16.75 -6.31
C GLU A 152 1.71 -15.66 -5.30
N GLU A 153 1.38 -15.85 -4.03
CA GLU A 153 1.73 -14.93 -2.93
C GLU A 153 3.26 -14.81 -2.76
N SER A 154 3.99 -15.91 -2.94
CA SER A 154 5.46 -15.89 -2.96
C SER A 154 6.03 -15.04 -4.11
N ALA A 155 5.38 -15.03 -5.27
CA ALA A 155 5.81 -14.24 -6.42
C ALA A 155 5.54 -12.74 -6.23
N TYR A 156 4.42 -12.36 -5.61
CA TYR A 156 4.17 -10.96 -5.24
C TYR A 156 5.18 -10.47 -4.21
N THR A 157 5.52 -11.31 -3.23
CA THR A 157 6.54 -10.99 -2.22
C THR A 157 7.90 -10.74 -2.87
N GLU A 158 8.31 -11.64 -3.76
CA GLU A 158 9.52 -11.47 -4.57
C GLU A 158 9.49 -10.16 -5.37
N ALA A 159 8.36 -9.87 -6.03
CA ALA A 159 8.20 -8.65 -6.82
C ALA A 159 8.40 -7.38 -5.98
N ILE A 160 7.77 -7.29 -4.81
CA ILE A 160 7.89 -6.13 -3.91
C ILE A 160 9.36 -5.92 -3.52
N VAL A 161 10.04 -6.98 -3.06
CA VAL A 161 11.43 -6.91 -2.62
C VAL A 161 12.35 -6.48 -3.77
N GLU A 162 12.22 -7.11 -4.94
CA GLU A 162 13.08 -6.81 -6.08
C GLU A 162 12.81 -5.43 -6.69
N ILE A 163 11.54 -4.98 -6.70
CA ILE A 163 11.19 -3.63 -7.15
C ILE A 163 11.79 -2.59 -6.20
N LEU A 164 11.64 -2.77 -4.89
CA LEU A 164 12.20 -1.84 -3.91
C LEU A 164 13.74 -1.81 -3.98
N LYS A 165 14.41 -2.96 -4.18
CA LYS A 165 15.87 -2.99 -4.35
C LYS A 165 16.34 -2.19 -5.57
N LYS A 166 15.64 -2.32 -6.70
CA LYS A 166 16.06 -1.74 -7.98
C LYS A 166 15.60 -0.29 -8.18
N TYR A 167 14.38 0.04 -7.75
CA TYR A 167 13.72 1.30 -8.13
C TYR A 167 13.51 2.28 -6.99
N LYS A 168 13.83 1.95 -5.73
CA LYS A 168 13.58 2.85 -4.57
C LYS A 168 14.17 4.26 -4.75
N GLY A 169 15.34 4.39 -5.37
CA GLY A 169 15.96 5.70 -5.64
C GLY A 169 15.37 6.46 -6.84
N MET A 170 14.55 5.80 -7.66
CA MET A 170 13.95 6.35 -8.89
C MET A 170 12.45 6.58 -8.75
N MET A 171 11.86 6.28 -7.59
CA MET A 171 10.43 6.49 -7.33
C MET A 171 10.12 7.98 -7.20
N LEU A 172 9.03 8.40 -7.85
CA LEU A 172 8.48 9.74 -7.67
C LEU A 172 7.93 9.84 -6.26
N THR A 173 8.36 10.85 -5.52
CA THR A 173 7.92 11.11 -4.15
C THR A 173 6.97 12.29 -4.13
N GLN A 174 5.81 12.11 -3.52
CA GLN A 174 4.76 13.12 -3.39
C GLN A 174 4.32 13.20 -1.93
N ASN A 175 4.04 14.42 -1.45
CA ASN A 175 3.41 14.60 -0.14
C ASN A 175 1.89 14.46 -0.30
N LEU A 176 1.29 13.71 0.61
CA LEU A 176 -0.16 13.51 0.69
C LEU A 176 -0.76 14.48 1.70
N TRP A 177 -1.83 15.16 1.28
CA TRP A 177 -2.62 16.01 2.15
C TRP A 177 -4.01 15.38 2.35
N TRP A 178 -4.41 15.31 3.61
CA TRP A 178 -5.67 14.72 4.04
C TRP A 178 -6.65 15.83 4.39
N ASN A 179 -7.79 15.88 3.70
CA ASN A 179 -8.93 16.64 4.15
C ASN A 179 -9.94 15.66 4.73
N LEU A 180 -10.20 15.79 6.03
CA LEU A 180 -11.37 15.20 6.67
C LEU A 180 -12.53 16.15 6.41
N ASP A 181 -13.36 15.85 5.43
CA ASP A 181 -14.63 16.57 5.29
C ASP A 181 -15.59 16.03 6.35
N GLU A 182 -15.74 16.79 7.44
CA GLU A 182 -16.84 16.65 8.39
C GLU A 182 -18.12 17.23 7.77
N GLU A 183 -18.63 16.63 6.68
CA GLU A 183 -19.99 16.95 6.25
C GLU A 183 -20.99 16.25 7.18
N ALA A 184 -21.79 17.08 7.86
CA ALA A 184 -22.73 16.70 8.89
C ALA A 184 -23.67 15.55 8.46
N GLY A 185 -23.55 14.40 9.14
CA GLY A 185 -24.58 13.36 9.15
C GLY A 185 -24.37 12.15 8.23
N GLN A 186 -23.30 12.10 7.42
CA GLN A 186 -22.89 10.87 6.74
C GLN A 186 -21.40 10.61 6.99
N HIS A 187 -21.06 9.33 7.21
CA HIS A 187 -19.72 8.82 7.51
C HIS A 187 -18.58 9.68 6.96
N ALA A 188 -17.68 10.13 7.84
CA ALA A 188 -16.49 10.92 7.48
C ALA A 188 -15.81 10.31 6.25
N ARG A 189 -15.81 11.06 5.15
CA ARG A 189 -15.24 10.61 3.88
C ARG A 189 -13.89 11.29 3.72
N LEU A 190 -12.82 10.51 3.79
CA LEU A 190 -11.47 11.00 3.49
C LEU A 190 -11.44 11.46 2.03
N GLN A 191 -11.24 12.76 1.80
CA GLN A 191 -10.98 13.31 0.47
C GLN A 191 -9.48 13.47 0.26
N PHE A 192 -9.01 13.03 -0.91
CA PHE A 192 -7.61 13.06 -1.30
C PHE A 192 -7.36 14.25 -2.24
N ARG A 193 -6.35 15.06 -1.95
CA ARG A 193 -5.79 16.02 -2.93
C ARG A 193 -4.31 15.77 -3.12
N ILE A 194 -3.90 15.69 -4.37
CA ILE A 194 -2.49 15.64 -4.78
C ILE A 194 -2.04 17.09 -4.95
N SER A 195 -0.92 17.48 -4.32
CA SER A 195 -0.28 18.75 -4.64
C SER A 195 0.42 18.63 -5.97
N GLU A 196 0.01 19.43 -6.95
CA GLU A 196 0.81 19.63 -8.17
C GLU A 196 2.10 20.40 -7.80
N PRO A 197 3.23 20.10 -8.46
CA PRO A 197 4.50 20.79 -8.24
C PRO A 197 4.49 22.25 -8.71
#